data_AF-A0A0C2N7V7-F1
#
_entry.id   AF-A0A0C2N7V7-F1
#
_cell.length_a   1.000
_cell.length_b   1.000
_cell.length_c   1.000
_cell.angle_alpha   90.00
_cell.angle_beta   90.00
_cell.angle_gamma   90.00
#
_symmetry.space_group_name_H-M   'P 1'
#
loop_
_entity.id
_entity.type
_entity.pdbx_description
1 polymer ?
#
loop_
_entity_poly.entity_id
_entity_poly.type
_entity_poly.pdbx_seq_one_letter_code
_entity_poly.pdbx_strand_id
1 'polypeptide(L)'
;MKGSAKILLFNVLNMPRYSNPDYIDIDIRLFTDPSFFKKNKDQFIEIFSRRSFMDIRKMIMHFREVRKVDIISLLKGYFKSKLKKCALTICRYCIDRKRFFAKNIREYLYKGNTKGVLAIILTRSEIDLTDIISEYRARYKSWPINETQSLCGGYPKFVRYFLEPMFQIKNEECI
;
A
#
# COMPACT_ATOMS: atom_id res chain seq x y z
N MET A 1 -3.08 -19.80 -0.50
CA MET A 1 -1.94 -19.38 0.36
C MET A 1 -1.75 -20.39 1.49
N LYS A 2 -0.51 -20.62 1.97
CA LYS A 2 -0.21 -21.57 3.07
C LYS A 2 0.51 -20.86 4.23
N GLY A 3 0.43 -21.42 5.43
CA GLY A 3 1.16 -20.96 6.63
C GLY A 3 0.76 -19.56 7.12
N SER A 4 1.68 -18.88 7.81
CA SER A 4 1.44 -17.58 8.46
C SER A 4 0.91 -16.47 7.54
N ALA A 5 1.20 -16.51 6.24
CA ALA A 5 0.63 -15.55 5.30
C ALA A 5 -0.89 -15.75 5.13
N LYS A 6 -1.38 -17.01 5.19
CA LYS A 6 -2.81 -17.33 5.19
C LYS A 6 -3.49 -16.73 6.44
N ILE A 7 -2.86 -16.85 7.61
CA ILE A 7 -3.37 -16.30 8.86
C ILE A 7 -3.44 -14.77 8.79
N LEU A 8 -2.36 -14.11 8.33
CA LEU A 8 -2.37 -12.67 8.12
C LEU A 8 -3.53 -12.23 7.22
N LEU A 9 -3.71 -12.90 6.07
CA LEU A 9 -4.80 -12.56 5.15
C LEU A 9 -6.18 -12.84 5.76
N PHE A 10 -6.35 -13.97 6.45
CA PHE A 10 -7.58 -14.30 7.14
C PHE A 10 -7.97 -13.23 8.16
N ASN A 11 -7.00 -12.76 8.96
CA ASN A 11 -7.22 -11.68 9.91
C ASN A 11 -7.61 -10.38 9.22
N VAL A 12 -6.93 -10.00 8.12
CA VAL A 12 -7.25 -8.79 7.36
C VAL A 12 -8.67 -8.82 6.79
N LEU A 13 -9.17 -9.99 6.40
CA LEU A 13 -10.48 -10.14 5.77
C LEU A 13 -11.63 -10.29 6.77
N ASN A 14 -11.38 -10.92 7.92
CA ASN A 14 -12.46 -11.36 8.82
C ASN A 14 -12.41 -10.74 10.22
N MET A 15 -11.31 -10.08 10.60
CA MET A 15 -11.14 -9.54 11.95
C MET A 15 -11.11 -8.01 11.92
N PRO A 16 -11.79 -7.33 12.86
CA PRO A 16 -11.70 -5.88 12.96
C PRO A 16 -10.29 -5.47 13.36
N ARG A 17 -9.85 -4.34 12.80
CA ARG A 17 -8.63 -3.67 13.25
C ARG A 17 -8.93 -2.81 14.46
N TYR A 18 -7.98 -2.72 15.39
CA TYR A 18 -8.12 -1.96 16.63
C TYR A 18 -6.89 -1.10 16.90
N SER A 19 -7.09 -0.04 17.68
CA SER A 19 -6.00 0.84 18.07
C SER A 19 -5.32 0.35 19.35
N ASN A 20 -4.01 0.44 19.41
CA ASN A 20 -3.23 0.17 20.62
C ASN A 20 -1.91 0.96 20.54
N PRO A 21 -1.61 1.82 21.54
CA PRO A 21 -0.40 2.65 21.56
C PRO A 21 0.87 1.91 22.01
N ASP A 22 0.84 0.58 22.18
CA ASP A 22 1.98 -0.25 22.59
C ASP A 22 3.14 -0.35 21.56
N TYR A 23 3.13 0.49 20.51
CA TYR A 23 4.16 0.47 19.47
C TYR A 23 5.56 0.85 20.00
N ILE A 24 5.62 1.52 21.16
CA ILE A 24 6.87 1.88 21.85
C ILE A 24 7.53 0.62 22.45
N ASP A 25 6.72 -0.34 22.90
CA ASP A 25 7.18 -1.54 23.60
C ASP A 25 7.55 -2.69 22.64
N ILE A 26 7.28 -2.52 21.35
CA ILE A 26 7.66 -3.51 20.33
C ILE A 26 9.18 -3.64 20.28
N ASP A 27 9.68 -4.84 20.54
CA ASP A 27 11.11 -5.14 20.49
C ASP A 27 11.65 -5.06 19.06
N ILE A 28 12.76 -4.34 18.88
CA ILE A 28 13.42 -4.18 17.58
C ILE A 28 13.91 -5.50 16.97
N ARG A 29 14.23 -6.48 17.81
CA ARG A 29 14.65 -7.83 17.40
C ARG A 29 13.59 -8.53 16.56
N LEU A 30 12.32 -8.10 16.64
CA LEU A 30 11.25 -8.59 15.77
C LEU A 30 11.55 -8.36 14.28
N PHE A 31 12.31 -7.31 13.96
CA PHE A 31 12.66 -6.95 12.59
C PHE A 31 14.10 -7.29 12.21
N THR A 32 15.00 -7.42 13.19
CA THR A 32 16.45 -7.60 12.95
C THR A 32 16.97 -9.00 13.24
N ASP A 33 16.39 -9.74 14.20
CA ASP A 33 16.86 -11.05 14.64
C ASP A 33 15.97 -12.18 14.09
N PRO A 34 16.50 -13.09 13.24
CA PRO A 34 15.74 -14.23 12.71
C PRO A 34 15.20 -15.19 13.77
N SER A 35 15.96 -15.46 14.82
CA SER A 35 15.59 -16.37 15.90
C SER A 35 14.50 -15.77 16.77
N PHE A 36 14.62 -14.49 17.11
CA PHE A 36 13.58 -13.75 17.82
C PHE A 36 12.29 -13.66 16.99
N PHE A 37 12.39 -13.33 15.70
CA PHE A 37 11.25 -13.30 14.79
C PHE A 37 10.54 -14.66 14.69
N LYS A 38 11.28 -15.77 14.65
CA LYS A 38 10.69 -17.12 14.58
C LYS A 38 9.86 -17.44 15.81
N LYS A 39 10.32 -17.04 17.01
CA LYS A 39 9.60 -17.23 18.29
C LYS A 39 8.40 -16.29 18.43
N ASN A 40 8.54 -15.04 17.99
CA ASN A 40 7.52 -13.99 18.16
C ASN A 40 6.72 -13.70 16.88
N LYS A 41 6.51 -14.73 16.05
CA LYS A 41 5.88 -14.58 14.74
C LYS A 41 4.41 -14.16 14.82
N ASP A 42 3.71 -14.58 15.87
CA ASP A 42 2.30 -14.26 16.06
C ASP A 42 2.12 -12.78 16.42
N GLN A 43 3.03 -12.21 17.22
CA GLN A 43 3.08 -10.76 17.46
C GLN A 43 3.25 -9.98 16.14
N PHE A 44 4.13 -10.44 15.24
CA PHE A 44 4.30 -9.83 13.92
C PHE A 44 3.00 -9.89 13.09
N ILE A 45 2.30 -11.02 13.09
CA ILE A 45 1.03 -11.17 12.38
C ILE A 45 -0.02 -10.24 12.98
N GLU A 46 -0.14 -10.19 14.30
CA GLU A 46 -1.08 -9.32 15.02
C GLU A 46 -0.87 -7.84 14.66
N ILE A 47 0.39 -7.37 14.72
CA ILE A 47 0.76 -6.00 14.36
C ILE A 47 0.27 -5.64 12.95
N PHE A 48 0.62 -6.44 11.94
CA PHE A 48 0.30 -6.06 10.56
C PHE A 48 -1.13 -6.40 10.13
N SER A 49 -1.79 -7.36 10.75
CA SER A 49 -3.15 -7.76 10.37
C SER A 49 -4.26 -7.09 11.16
N ARG A 50 -4.04 -6.71 12.43
CA ARG A 50 -5.09 -6.22 13.33
C ARG A 50 -4.84 -4.85 13.94
N ARG A 51 -3.60 -4.33 14.02
CA ARG A 51 -3.43 -2.92 14.46
C ARG A 51 -4.01 -1.95 13.42
N SER A 52 -4.47 -0.79 13.90
CA SER A 52 -4.93 0.29 13.02
C SER A 52 -3.80 0.75 12.09
N PHE A 53 -4.15 1.24 10.89
CA PHE A 53 -3.14 1.78 9.97
C PHE A 53 -2.41 3.01 10.55
N MET A 54 -3.09 3.77 11.40
CA MET A 54 -2.50 4.91 12.10
C MET A 54 -1.43 4.46 13.10
N ASP A 55 -1.67 3.40 13.86
CA ASP A 55 -0.69 2.89 14.83
C ASP A 55 0.50 2.23 14.13
N ILE A 56 0.27 1.53 13.02
CA ILE A 56 1.37 1.01 12.18
C ILE A 56 2.22 2.17 11.64
N ARG A 57 1.61 3.28 11.21
CA ARG A 57 2.33 4.49 10.79
C ARG A 57 3.16 5.07 11.94
N LYS A 58 2.56 5.25 13.12
CA LYS A 58 3.24 5.75 14.34
C LYS A 58 4.41 4.85 14.73
N MET A 59 4.24 3.53 14.70
CA MET A 59 5.31 2.55 14.93
C MET A 59 6.47 2.80 13.95
N ILE A 60 6.20 2.88 12.65
CA ILE A 60 7.27 3.07 11.65
C ILE A 60 7.99 4.40 11.86
N MET A 61 7.26 5.47 12.17
CA MET A 61 7.85 6.79 12.47
C MET A 61 8.69 6.75 13.74
N HIS A 62 8.18 6.17 14.82
CA HIS A 62 8.91 6.00 16.08
C HIS A 62 10.23 5.25 15.89
N PHE A 63 10.21 4.12 15.18
CA PHE A 63 11.43 3.36 14.90
C PHE A 63 12.44 4.17 14.07
N ARG A 64 11.96 4.95 13.09
CA ARG A 64 12.81 5.77 12.24
C ARG A 64 13.43 6.94 13.00
N GLU A 65 12.65 7.64 13.81
CA GLU A 65 13.05 8.90 14.45
C GLU A 65 13.80 8.67 15.75
N VAL A 66 13.29 7.76 16.59
CA VAL A 66 13.83 7.49 17.93
C VAL A 66 14.92 6.43 17.88
N ARG A 67 14.65 5.29 17.22
CA ARG A 67 15.57 4.15 17.17
C ARG A 67 16.53 4.16 15.98
N LYS A 68 16.43 5.18 15.11
CA LYS A 68 17.24 5.36 13.88
C LYS A 68 17.21 4.15 12.95
N VAL A 69 16.08 3.43 12.91
CA VAL A 69 15.91 2.18 12.18
C VAL A 69 14.77 2.28 11.16
N ASP A 70 15.08 1.99 9.89
CA ASP A 70 14.09 1.96 8.82
C ASP A 70 13.47 0.56 8.67
N ILE A 71 12.29 0.37 9.28
CA ILE A 71 11.51 -0.87 9.18
C ILE A 71 11.24 -1.26 7.71
N ILE A 72 10.99 -0.30 6.82
CA ILE A 72 10.69 -0.59 5.41
C ILE A 72 11.92 -1.21 4.74
N SER A 73 13.10 -0.70 5.05
CA SER A 73 14.37 -1.24 4.53
C SER A 73 14.69 -2.61 5.13
N LEU A 74 14.46 -2.82 6.44
CA LEU A 74 14.61 -4.14 7.06
C LEU A 74 13.69 -5.19 6.42
N LEU A 75 12.42 -4.85 6.20
CA LEU A 75 11.46 -5.77 5.57
C LEU A 75 11.81 -6.10 4.09
N LYS A 76 12.55 -5.23 3.39
CA LYS A 76 13.05 -5.51 2.03
C LYS A 76 14.24 -6.46 2.04
N GLY A 77 15.24 -6.19 2.88
CA GLY A 77 16.55 -6.84 2.80
C GLY A 77 16.62 -8.22 3.44
N TYR A 78 15.89 -8.43 4.53
CA TYR A 78 16.28 -9.48 5.48
C TYR A 78 15.58 -10.84 5.23
N PHE A 79 14.46 -10.92 4.47
CA PHE A 79 13.69 -12.17 4.36
C PHE A 79 12.76 -12.28 3.13
N LYS A 80 12.97 -13.31 2.29
CA LYS A 80 12.17 -13.63 1.08
C LYS A 80 10.77 -14.23 1.36
N SER A 81 10.16 -14.01 2.53
CA SER A 81 8.89 -14.65 2.89
C SER A 81 7.66 -13.90 2.35
N LYS A 82 6.60 -14.63 1.95
CA LYS A 82 5.31 -14.03 1.55
C LYS A 82 4.71 -13.16 2.66
N LEU A 83 4.86 -13.58 3.92
CA LEU A 83 4.40 -12.83 5.09
C LEU A 83 5.01 -11.44 5.17
N LYS A 84 6.33 -11.33 4.97
CA LYS A 84 7.04 -10.04 5.02
C LYS A 84 6.76 -9.17 3.79
N LYS A 85 6.49 -9.77 2.63
CA LYS A 85 5.94 -9.03 1.48
C LYS A 85 4.58 -8.39 1.83
N CYS A 86 3.67 -9.12 2.48
CA CYS A 86 2.40 -8.56 2.95
C CYS A 86 2.62 -7.40 3.93
N ALA A 87 3.48 -7.59 4.94
CA ALA A 87 3.82 -6.53 5.90
C ALA A 87 4.43 -5.29 5.22
N LEU A 88 5.38 -5.48 4.30
CA LEU A 88 6.00 -4.39 3.54
C LEU A 88 4.97 -3.60 2.72
N THR A 89 4.01 -4.29 2.08
CA THR A 89 2.89 -3.66 1.36
C THR A 89 2.06 -2.79 2.30
N ILE A 90 1.73 -3.31 3.48
CA ILE A 90 0.96 -2.57 4.51
C ILE A 90 1.75 -1.36 5.00
N CYS A 91 3.05 -1.49 5.31
CA CYS A 91 3.89 -0.37 5.71
C CYS A 91 3.90 0.75 4.67
N ARG A 92 4.07 0.40 3.39
CA ARG A 92 4.07 1.39 2.29
C ARG A 92 2.74 2.12 2.20
N TYR A 93 1.63 1.40 2.33
CA TYR A 93 0.29 1.98 2.35
C TYR A 93 0.10 2.94 3.54
N CYS A 94 0.57 2.57 4.74
CA CYS A 94 0.42 3.39 5.95
C CYS A 94 1.31 4.66 5.93
N ILE A 95 2.48 4.59 5.30
CA ILE A 95 3.41 5.72 5.21
C ILE A 95 2.99 6.72 4.15
N ASP A 96 2.55 6.26 2.98
CA ASP A 96 2.17 7.16 1.91
C ASP A 96 1.23 6.46 0.95
N ARG A 97 -0.08 6.68 1.17
CA ARG A 97 -1.15 6.06 0.40
C ARG A 97 -1.13 6.50 -1.07
N LYS A 98 -0.96 7.80 -1.32
CA LYS A 98 -0.94 8.39 -2.67
C LYS A 98 0.19 7.77 -3.49
N ARG A 99 1.39 7.75 -2.90
CA ARG A 99 2.59 7.13 -3.51
C ARG A 99 2.47 5.63 -3.67
N PHE A 100 1.82 4.95 -2.74
CA PHE A 100 1.57 3.51 -2.83
C PHE A 100 0.74 3.18 -4.08
N PHE A 101 -0.41 3.84 -4.27
CA PHE A 101 -1.25 3.61 -5.43
C PHE A 101 -0.61 4.09 -6.74
N ALA A 102 0.07 5.24 -6.74
CA ALA A 102 0.78 5.74 -7.92
C ALA A 102 1.84 4.72 -8.42
N LYS A 103 2.58 4.09 -7.50
CA LYS A 103 3.54 3.02 -7.84
C LYS A 103 2.85 1.79 -8.40
N ASN A 104 1.73 1.38 -7.81
CA ASN A 104 0.98 0.20 -8.29
C ASN A 104 0.38 0.44 -9.68
N ILE A 105 -0.15 1.65 -9.96
CA ILE A 105 -0.60 2.03 -11.30
C ILE A 105 0.54 1.88 -12.30
N ARG A 106 1.74 2.42 -11.98
CA ARG A 106 2.91 2.31 -12.86
C ARG A 106 3.30 0.86 -13.12
N GLU A 107 3.33 0.04 -12.07
CA GLU A 107 3.66 -1.38 -12.19
C GLU A 107 2.63 -2.15 -13.02
N TYR A 108 1.34 -1.84 -12.87
CA TYR A 108 0.29 -2.48 -13.66
C TYR A 108 0.30 -2.04 -15.12
N LEU A 109 0.51 -0.75 -15.40
CA LEU A 109 0.69 -0.24 -16.76
C LEU A 109 1.88 -0.92 -17.46
N TYR A 110 3.03 -0.99 -16.79
CA TYR A 110 4.22 -1.65 -17.33
C TYR A 110 4.00 -3.14 -17.63
N LYS A 111 3.16 -3.82 -16.85
CA LYS A 111 2.82 -5.24 -17.04
C LYS A 111 1.61 -5.47 -17.95
N GLY A 112 1.01 -4.42 -18.52
CA GLY A 112 -0.24 -4.52 -19.29
C GLY A 112 -1.43 -5.05 -18.47
N ASN A 113 -1.42 -4.89 -17.15
CA ASN A 113 -2.49 -5.34 -16.26
C ASN A 113 -3.63 -4.31 -16.17
N THR A 114 -4.45 -4.27 -17.21
CA THR A 114 -5.59 -3.35 -17.31
C THR A 114 -6.55 -3.48 -16.12
N LYS A 115 -6.86 -4.71 -15.68
CA LYS A 115 -7.76 -4.95 -14.53
C LYS A 115 -7.23 -4.32 -13.24
N GLY A 116 -5.92 -4.40 -13.00
CA GLY A 116 -5.29 -3.80 -11.82
C GLY A 116 -5.35 -2.27 -11.84
N VAL A 117 -5.09 -1.66 -13.00
CA VAL A 117 -5.19 -0.20 -13.17
C VAL A 117 -6.63 0.28 -12.95
N LEU A 118 -7.60 -0.36 -13.61
CA LEU A 118 -9.02 0.00 -13.49
C LEU A 118 -9.54 -0.21 -12.07
N ALA A 119 -9.15 -1.29 -11.39
CA ALA A 119 -9.55 -1.53 -10.00
C ALA A 119 -9.09 -0.38 -9.07
N ILE A 120 -7.86 0.14 -9.25
CA ILE A 120 -7.40 1.30 -8.48
C ILE A 120 -8.21 2.54 -8.85
N ILE A 121 -8.38 2.84 -10.13
CA ILE A 121 -9.14 4.03 -10.57
C ILE A 121 -10.56 4.02 -9.98
N LEU A 122 -11.27 2.90 -10.14
CA LEU A 122 -12.65 2.74 -9.69
C LEU A 122 -12.80 2.78 -8.17
N THR A 123 -11.91 2.14 -7.42
CA THR A 123 -12.02 2.08 -5.95
C THR A 123 -11.49 3.32 -5.24
N ARG A 124 -10.77 4.20 -5.96
CA ARG A 124 -10.18 5.42 -5.41
C ARG A 124 -10.81 6.71 -5.97
N SER A 125 -11.66 6.63 -6.99
CA SER A 125 -12.23 7.78 -7.71
C SER A 125 -12.84 8.83 -6.78
N GLU A 126 -13.60 8.38 -5.79
CA GLU A 126 -14.33 9.27 -4.86
C GLU A 126 -13.59 9.53 -3.54
N ILE A 127 -12.34 9.06 -3.42
CA ILE A 127 -11.62 9.11 -2.13
C ILE A 127 -10.34 9.94 -2.22
N ASP A 128 -9.44 9.59 -3.14
CA ASP A 128 -8.15 10.30 -3.28
C ASP A 128 -7.50 10.10 -4.66
N LEU A 129 -8.29 9.82 -5.71
CA LEU A 129 -7.74 9.58 -7.05
C LEU A 129 -6.97 10.79 -7.57
N THR A 130 -7.51 12.01 -7.45
CA THR A 130 -6.84 13.26 -7.90
C THR A 130 -5.44 13.40 -7.33
N ASP A 131 -5.31 13.09 -6.05
CA ASP A 131 -4.07 13.08 -5.29
C ASP A 131 -3.09 11.99 -5.75
N ILE A 132 -3.59 10.78 -5.99
CA ILE A 132 -2.81 9.66 -6.55
C ILE A 132 -2.27 10.01 -7.94
N ILE A 133 -3.10 10.61 -8.80
CA ILE A 133 -2.69 11.01 -10.16
C ILE A 133 -1.67 12.14 -10.11
N SER A 134 -1.82 13.09 -9.21
CA SER A 134 -0.86 14.18 -9.00
C SER A 134 0.52 13.63 -8.58
N GLU A 135 0.55 12.70 -7.63
CA GLU A 135 1.78 11.99 -7.21
C GLU A 135 2.37 11.16 -8.35
N TYR A 136 1.55 10.48 -9.15
CA TYR A 136 2.01 9.75 -10.35
C TYR A 136 2.70 10.69 -11.35
N ARG A 137 2.05 11.79 -11.70
CA ARG A 137 2.56 12.78 -12.67
C ARG A 137 3.86 13.40 -12.19
N ALA A 138 3.92 13.80 -10.92
CA ALA A 138 5.12 14.38 -10.32
C ALA A 138 6.32 13.43 -10.42
N ARG A 139 6.08 12.13 -10.21
CA ARG A 139 7.09 11.07 -10.14
C ARG A 139 7.55 10.54 -11.50
N TYR A 140 6.63 10.32 -12.43
CA TYR A 140 6.91 9.62 -13.69
C TYR A 140 6.91 10.53 -14.92
N LYS A 141 6.56 11.82 -14.77
CA LYS A 141 6.46 12.79 -15.87
C LYS A 141 5.59 12.30 -17.03
N SER A 142 4.62 11.44 -16.72
CA SER A 142 3.67 10.85 -17.65
C SER A 142 2.26 10.99 -17.08
N TRP A 143 1.27 11.06 -17.96
CA TRP A 143 -0.14 11.07 -17.58
C TRP A 143 -0.67 9.63 -17.71
N PRO A 144 -1.11 8.99 -16.60
CA PRO A 144 -1.46 7.57 -16.62
C PRO A 144 -2.66 7.28 -17.51
N ILE A 145 -3.50 8.27 -17.83
CA ILE A 145 -4.61 8.08 -18.76
C ILE A 145 -4.10 7.71 -20.16
N ASN A 146 -3.05 8.36 -20.69
CA ASN A 146 -2.53 8.06 -22.03
C ASN A 146 -2.06 6.60 -22.14
N GLU A 147 -1.38 6.13 -21.09
CA GLU A 147 -0.93 4.73 -20.97
C GLU A 147 -2.10 3.76 -20.73
N THR A 148 -3.16 4.20 -20.06
CA THR A 148 -4.36 3.38 -19.83
C THR A 148 -5.22 3.27 -21.09
N GLN A 149 -5.29 4.34 -21.89
CA GLN A 149 -6.03 4.40 -23.15
C GLN A 149 -5.48 3.41 -24.17
N SER A 150 -4.15 3.33 -24.31
CA SER A 150 -3.52 2.35 -25.20
C SER A 150 -3.86 0.90 -24.79
N LEU A 151 -3.92 0.62 -23.48
CA LEU A 151 -4.30 -0.69 -22.95
C LEU A 151 -5.82 -0.99 -23.07
N CYS A 152 -6.66 0.04 -23.08
CA CYS A 152 -8.12 -0.06 -23.17
C CYS A 152 -8.66 0.19 -24.59
N GLY A 153 -7.80 0.22 -25.61
CA GLY A 153 -8.15 0.65 -26.98
C GLY A 153 -9.33 -0.10 -27.63
N GLY A 154 -9.65 -1.30 -27.16
CA GLY A 154 -10.85 -2.04 -27.58
C GLY A 154 -12.19 -1.47 -27.09
N TYR A 155 -12.19 -0.46 -26.22
CA TYR A 155 -13.39 0.13 -25.60
C TYR A 155 -13.38 1.67 -25.65
N PRO A 156 -13.42 2.28 -26.84
CA PRO A 156 -13.27 3.74 -27.01
C PRO A 156 -14.36 4.55 -26.30
N LYS A 157 -15.60 4.03 -26.23
CA LYS A 157 -16.69 4.66 -25.48
C LYS A 157 -16.41 4.70 -23.98
N PHE A 158 -15.87 3.62 -23.41
CA PHE A 158 -15.52 3.55 -22.00
C PHE A 158 -14.40 4.54 -21.66
N VAL A 159 -13.37 4.60 -22.51
CA VAL A 159 -12.29 5.58 -22.36
C VAL A 159 -12.85 7.00 -22.32
N ARG A 160 -13.63 7.38 -23.33
CA ARG A 160 -14.11 8.75 -23.51
C ARG A 160 -15.13 9.18 -22.46
N TYR A 161 -16.13 8.33 -22.18
CA TYR A 161 -17.25 8.73 -21.31
C TYR A 161 -17.01 8.45 -19.84
N PHE A 162 -16.09 7.56 -19.50
CA PHE A 162 -15.87 7.13 -18.13
C PHE A 162 -14.47 7.49 -17.61
N LEU A 163 -13.42 7.07 -18.32
CA LEU A 163 -12.06 7.32 -17.84
C LEU A 163 -11.66 8.79 -17.93
N GLU A 164 -11.81 9.44 -19.09
CA GLU A 164 -11.39 10.83 -19.29
C GLU A 164 -11.92 11.80 -18.22
N PRO A 165 -13.22 11.81 -17.88
CA PRO A 165 -13.74 12.67 -16.81
C PRO A 165 -13.07 12.41 -15.44
N MET A 166 -12.79 11.15 -15.09
CA MET A 166 -12.18 10.78 -13.80
C MET A 166 -10.75 11.32 -13.63
N PHE A 167 -10.01 11.53 -14.72
CA PHE A 167 -8.66 12.11 -14.68
C PHE A 167 -8.65 13.63 -14.80
N GLN A 168 -9.80 14.24 -15.10
CA GLN A 168 -9.98 15.69 -15.26
C GLN A 168 -10.60 16.36 -14.03
N ILE A 169 -10.93 15.61 -12.98
CA ILE A 169 -11.41 16.16 -11.70
C ILE A 169 -10.31 17.08 -11.14
N LYS A 170 -10.40 18.37 -11.48
CA LYS A 170 -9.75 19.42 -10.71
C LYS A 170 -10.45 19.43 -9.35
N ASN A 171 -9.70 19.56 -8.28
CA ASN A 171 -10.30 19.91 -7.01
C ASN A 171 -10.96 21.28 -7.23
N GLU A 172 -12.26 21.29 -7.51
CA GLU A 172 -13.08 22.46 -7.21
C GLU A 172 -12.97 22.60 -5.70
N GLU A 173 -12.24 23.63 -5.28
CA GLU A 173 -12.26 24.07 -3.90
C GLU A 173 -13.73 24.22 -3.52
N CYS A 174 -14.21 23.33 -2.65
CA CYS A 174 -15.49 23.53 -2.00
C CYS A 174 -15.33 24.81 -1.16
N ILE A 175 -15.82 25.92 -1.71
CA ILE A 175 -16.01 27.20 -1.03
C ILE A 175 -16.99 27.00 0.14
#